data_AF-A0A9E7GL71-F1
#
_entry.id   AF-A0A9E7GL71-F1
#
_cell.length_a   1.000
_cell.length_b   1.000
_cell.length_c   1.000
_cell.angle_alpha   90.00
_cell.angle_beta   90.00
_cell.angle_gamma   90.00
#
_symmetry.space_group_name_H-M   'P 1'
#
loop_
_entity.id
_entity.type
_entity.pdbx_description
1 polymer ?
#
loop_
_entity_poly.entity_id
_entity_poly.type
_entity_poly.pdbx_seq_one_letter_code
_entity_poly.pdbx_strand_id
1 'polypeptide(L)'
;MAEQTEKAFLKQPKVFLCSKKSGKGKRPGKGGNRFWKSIGLGFKTPREAIEGTYIDKKCPFTGNVSIRGRILAGTCHSAKMNRTIIRHSNIPAHISPCFRVKEGDHVIIGQCRPLAKTVRFNVLKVIPAGSTSGGGKKAFAAV
;
A
#
# COMPACT_ATOMS: atom_id res chain seq x y z
N MET A 1 18.48 -0.68 -6.72
CA MET A 1 18.52 0.07 -5.45
C MET A 1 17.20 0.79 -5.29
N ALA A 2 16.77 1.10 -4.07
CA ALA A 2 15.66 2.04 -3.88
C ALA A 2 16.10 3.40 -4.44
N GLU A 3 15.24 4.06 -5.21
CA GLU A 3 15.55 5.35 -5.84
C GLU A 3 15.79 6.41 -4.75
N GLN A 4 17.03 6.83 -4.58
CA GLN A 4 17.43 7.87 -3.64
C GLN A 4 17.27 9.22 -4.34
N THR A 5 16.02 9.68 -4.43
CA THR A 5 15.67 10.93 -5.12
C THR A 5 15.85 12.17 -4.25
N GLU A 6 15.80 12.00 -2.93
CA GLU A 6 15.87 13.09 -1.96
C GLU A 6 17.32 13.36 -1.51
N LYS A 7 17.59 14.59 -1.06
CA LYS A 7 18.89 14.99 -0.48
C LYS A 7 19.21 14.22 0.81
N ALA A 8 18.18 13.85 1.57
CA ALA A 8 18.33 13.08 2.80
C ALA A 8 18.30 11.58 2.52
N PHE A 9 19.23 10.83 3.10
CA PHE A 9 19.28 9.38 2.95
C PHE A 9 17.99 8.72 3.47
N LEU A 10 17.28 8.03 2.58
CA LEU A 10 16.04 7.36 2.90
C LEU A 10 16.37 6.00 3.53
N LYS A 11 15.81 5.72 4.72
CA LYS A 11 15.89 4.41 5.38
C LYS A 11 14.64 4.11 6.18
N GLN A 12 14.38 2.84 6.44
CA GLN A 12 13.37 2.45 7.42
C GLN A 12 13.91 2.68 8.84
N PRO A 13 13.19 3.38 9.73
CA PRO A 13 13.71 3.74 11.06
C PRO A 13 13.87 2.52 11.98
N LYS A 14 13.06 1.47 11.77
CA LYS A 14 13.10 0.22 12.56
C LYS A 14 14.12 -0.79 12.04
N VAL A 15 14.90 -0.45 11.02
CA VAL A 15 15.85 -1.34 10.36
C VAL A 15 17.25 -0.80 10.54
N PHE A 16 18.12 -1.61 11.11
CA PHE A 16 19.55 -1.30 11.21
C PHE A 16 20.28 -1.82 9.97
N LEU A 17 20.87 -0.92 9.19
CA LEU A 17 21.53 -1.26 7.92
C LEU A 17 22.97 -1.78 8.10
N CYS A 18 23.70 -1.28 9.09
CA CYS A 18 25.11 -1.62 9.34
C CYS A 18 25.27 -2.92 10.13
N SER A 19 24.39 -3.89 9.91
CA SER A 19 24.50 -5.21 10.53
C SER A 19 25.66 -5.98 9.88
N LYS A 20 26.55 -6.55 10.72
CA LYS A 20 27.62 -7.46 10.28
C LYS A 20 27.10 -8.83 9.85
N LYS A 21 25.78 -9.08 9.93
CA LYS A 21 25.17 -10.35 9.51
C LYS A 21 25.31 -10.55 7.99
N SER A 22 25.80 -11.73 7.60
CA SER A 22 25.85 -12.19 6.21
C SER A 22 24.65 -13.09 5.89
N GLY A 23 24.33 -13.26 4.60
CA GLY A 23 23.30 -14.21 4.14
C GLY A 23 21.85 -13.68 4.15
N LYS A 24 20.89 -14.61 4.29
CA LYS A 24 19.43 -14.36 4.15
C LYS A 24 18.90 -13.25 5.06
N GLY A 25 19.50 -13.06 6.23
CA GLY A 25 19.12 -12.02 7.19
C GLY A 25 19.39 -10.58 6.72
N LYS A 26 20.16 -10.36 5.64
CA LYS A 26 20.47 -9.02 5.11
C LYS A 26 19.56 -8.59 3.94
N ARG A 27 18.98 -9.55 3.20
CA ARG A 27 18.11 -9.28 2.04
C ARG A 27 16.68 -8.93 2.49
N PRO A 28 15.89 -8.17 1.72
CA PRO A 28 14.45 -8.05 1.99
C PRO A 28 13.73 -9.39 1.74
N GLY A 29 12.70 -9.70 2.52
CA GLY A 29 11.96 -10.96 2.45
C GLY A 29 11.48 -11.49 3.80
N LYS A 30 10.82 -12.64 3.81
CA LYS A 30 10.37 -13.31 5.04
C LYS A 30 11.61 -13.78 5.84
N GLY A 31 11.93 -13.09 6.94
CA GLY A 31 13.17 -13.29 7.71
C GLY A 31 14.34 -12.39 7.31
N GLY A 32 14.08 -11.41 6.44
CA GLY A 32 15.04 -10.44 5.93
C GLY A 32 15.15 -9.16 6.76
N ASN A 33 16.08 -8.27 6.38
CA ASN A 33 16.31 -6.98 7.07
C ASN A 33 15.28 -5.89 6.69
N ARG A 34 14.03 -6.26 6.41
CA ARG A 34 12.97 -5.31 6.03
C ARG A 34 11.83 -5.35 7.03
N PHE A 35 11.49 -4.18 7.56
CA PHE A 35 10.33 -4.06 8.44
C PHE A 35 9.05 -4.04 7.62
N TRP A 36 8.16 -4.98 7.91
CA TRP A 36 6.78 -5.02 7.42
C TRP A 36 5.86 -5.47 8.57
N LYS A 37 4.57 -5.18 8.45
CA LYS A 37 3.56 -5.60 9.42
C LYS A 37 2.29 -6.06 8.72
N SER A 38 1.56 -6.96 9.38
CA SER A 38 0.17 -7.23 9.06
C SER A 38 -0.71 -6.07 9.53
N ILE A 39 -1.65 -5.63 8.69
CA ILE A 39 -2.61 -4.56 9.03
C ILE A 39 -3.79 -5.12 9.83
N GLY A 40 -4.11 -6.40 9.66
CA GLY A 40 -5.32 -7.03 10.19
C GLY A 40 -6.52 -6.86 9.24
N LEU A 41 -7.73 -7.07 9.76
CA LEU A 41 -9.01 -6.83 9.05
C LEU A 41 -9.17 -7.66 7.75
N GLY A 42 -8.54 -8.84 7.67
CA GLY A 42 -8.62 -9.73 6.50
C GLY A 42 -7.81 -9.31 5.28
N PHE A 43 -7.03 -8.21 5.36
CA PHE A 43 -6.17 -7.79 4.26
C PHE A 43 -4.83 -8.53 4.27
N LYS A 44 -4.48 -9.11 3.10
CA LYS A 44 -3.17 -9.73 2.88
C LYS A 44 -2.12 -8.65 2.60
N THR A 45 -0.94 -8.82 3.18
CA THR A 45 0.22 -7.97 2.88
C THR A 45 0.73 -8.27 1.46
N PRO A 46 0.88 -7.26 0.59
CA PRO A 46 1.33 -7.50 -0.78
C PRO A 46 2.79 -7.99 -0.78
N ARG A 47 3.14 -8.88 -1.73
CA ARG A 47 4.52 -9.40 -1.87
C ARG A 47 5.53 -8.28 -2.04
N GLU A 48 5.18 -7.24 -2.80
CA GLU A 48 6.01 -6.04 -2.98
C GLU A 48 6.31 -5.30 -1.67
N ALA A 49 5.43 -5.36 -0.65
CA ALA A 49 5.75 -4.80 0.66
C ALA A 49 6.83 -5.61 1.40
N ILE A 50 6.80 -6.94 1.24
CA ILE A 50 7.68 -7.88 1.95
C ILE A 50 9.06 -7.94 1.29
N GLU A 51 9.11 -8.03 -0.03
CA GLU A 51 10.32 -8.27 -0.82
C GLU A 51 10.84 -7.01 -1.51
N GLY A 52 10.00 -5.99 -1.68
CA GLY A 52 10.37 -4.76 -2.35
C GLY A 52 11.38 -3.93 -1.55
N THR A 53 11.97 -2.93 -2.20
CA THR A 53 13.03 -2.08 -1.64
C THR A 53 12.59 -0.63 -1.41
N TYR A 54 11.38 -0.25 -1.80
CA TYR A 54 10.89 1.13 -1.64
C TYR A 54 10.85 1.56 -0.16
N ILE A 55 10.98 2.86 0.07
CA ILE A 55 10.92 3.46 1.41
C ILE A 55 9.79 4.47 1.45
N ASP A 56 8.79 4.19 2.28
CA ASP A 56 7.64 5.05 2.48
C ASP A 56 7.19 5.02 3.94
N LYS A 57 7.22 6.18 4.60
CA LYS A 57 6.82 6.34 6.00
C LYS A 57 5.30 6.33 6.18
N LYS A 58 4.55 6.66 5.12
CA LYS A 58 3.08 6.73 5.09
C LYS A 58 2.43 5.41 4.67
N CYS A 59 3.22 4.44 4.18
CA CYS A 59 2.73 3.12 3.79
C CYS A 59 2.10 2.37 4.99
N PRO A 60 0.96 1.68 4.80
CA PRO A 60 0.30 0.99 5.90
C PRO A 60 0.98 -0.35 6.23
N PHE A 61 1.73 -0.94 5.30
CA PHE A 61 2.47 -2.21 5.50
C PHE A 61 3.90 -2.06 6.04
N THR A 62 4.67 -1.11 5.53
CA THR A 62 6.11 -0.97 5.85
C THR A 62 6.43 0.29 6.66
N GLY A 63 5.43 1.13 6.91
CA GLY A 63 5.52 2.35 7.71
C GLY A 63 4.88 2.22 9.10
N ASN A 64 4.80 3.35 9.81
CA ASN A 64 4.23 3.43 11.16
C ASN A 64 2.76 3.93 11.16
N VAL A 65 2.02 3.71 10.07
CA VAL A 65 0.63 4.14 9.93
C VAL A 65 -0.31 3.01 10.32
N SER A 66 -1.20 3.24 11.28
CA SER A 66 -2.28 2.32 11.63
C SER A 66 -3.55 2.67 10.85
N ILE A 67 -4.27 1.63 10.45
CA ILE A 67 -5.59 1.74 9.83
C ILE A 67 -6.62 1.55 10.93
N ARG A 68 -7.50 2.53 11.11
CA ARG A 68 -8.55 2.52 12.14
C ARG A 68 -9.73 3.35 11.68
N GLY A 69 -10.94 2.86 11.95
CA GLY A 69 -12.18 3.50 11.55
C GLY A 69 -12.75 2.91 10.26
N ARG A 70 -13.23 3.77 9.35
CA ARG A 70 -14.00 3.36 8.19
C ARG A 70 -13.12 2.75 7.09
N ILE A 71 -13.65 1.72 6.41
CA ILE A 71 -13.10 1.18 5.17
C ILE A 71 -14.07 1.54 4.06
N LEU A 72 -13.57 2.17 2.99
CA LEU A 72 -14.34 2.63 1.85
C LEU A 72 -13.83 1.94 0.59
N ALA A 73 -14.74 1.47 -0.26
CA ALA A 73 -14.40 0.88 -1.56
C ALA A 73 -14.92 1.79 -2.69
N GLY A 74 -14.14 2.02 -3.73
CA GLY A 74 -14.63 2.72 -4.94
C GLY A 74 -13.55 2.84 -6.00
N THR A 75 -13.86 3.52 -7.10
CA THR A 75 -12.95 3.62 -8.25
C THR A 75 -11.93 4.75 -8.10
N CYS A 76 -10.76 4.56 -8.69
CA CYS A 76 -9.75 5.60 -8.83
C CYS A 76 -10.16 6.60 -9.90
N HIS A 77 -10.38 7.86 -9.50
CA HIS A 77 -10.73 8.94 -10.40
C HIS A 77 -9.49 9.54 -11.06
N SER A 78 -8.45 9.86 -10.28
CA SER A 78 -7.19 10.35 -10.84
C SER A 78 -5.97 10.01 -10.00
N ALA A 79 -4.84 9.80 -10.67
CA ALA A 79 -3.55 9.43 -10.08
C ALA A 79 -2.41 10.42 -10.43
N LYS A 80 -2.75 11.69 -10.68
CA LYS A 80 -1.78 12.73 -11.11
C LYS A 80 -0.79 13.18 -10.02
N MET A 81 -1.14 13.01 -8.73
CA MET A 81 -0.30 13.47 -7.62
C MET A 81 0.72 12.41 -7.20
N ASN A 82 1.87 12.87 -6.71
CA ASN A 82 2.90 11.98 -6.19
C ASN A 82 2.39 11.18 -4.99
N ARG A 83 2.33 9.85 -5.13
CA ARG A 83 1.94 8.89 -4.10
C ARG A 83 0.56 9.18 -3.46
N THR A 84 -0.31 9.90 -4.14
CA THR A 84 -1.68 10.18 -3.69
C THR A 84 -2.64 10.01 -4.85
N ILE A 85 -3.74 9.30 -4.61
CA ILE A 85 -4.83 9.12 -5.58
C ILE A 85 -6.09 9.84 -5.09
N ILE A 86 -6.94 10.21 -6.03
CA ILE A 86 -8.29 10.67 -5.74
C ILE A 86 -9.24 9.51 -6.07
N ARG A 87 -10.00 9.05 -5.07
CA ARG A 87 -11.09 8.08 -5.25
C ARG A 87 -12.36 8.84 -5.67
N HIS A 88 -13.27 8.17 -6.37
CA HIS A 88 -14.64 8.63 -6.63
C HIS A 88 -15.24 9.33 -5.39
N SER A 89 -15.97 10.44 -5.55
CA SER A 89 -16.35 11.36 -4.44
C SER A 89 -15.22 12.25 -3.89
N ASN A 90 -14.15 12.47 -4.66
CA ASN A 90 -13.06 13.42 -4.36
C ASN A 90 -12.34 13.18 -3.02
N ILE A 91 -12.29 11.93 -2.56
CA ILE A 91 -11.58 11.57 -1.32
C ILE A 91 -10.11 11.29 -1.66
N PRO A 92 -9.15 12.07 -1.14
CA PRO A 92 -7.74 11.83 -1.40
C PRO A 92 -7.22 10.73 -0.48
N ALA A 93 -6.51 9.76 -1.06
CA ALA A 93 -5.89 8.66 -0.34
C ALA A 93 -4.43 8.51 -0.72
N HIS A 94 -3.60 8.23 0.28
CA HIS A 94 -2.20 7.89 0.06
C HIS A 94 -2.10 6.52 -0.60
N ILE A 95 -1.25 6.40 -1.62
CA ILE A 95 -0.94 5.13 -2.26
C ILE A 95 0.50 4.73 -1.91
N SER A 96 0.63 3.56 -1.29
CA SER A 96 1.96 2.96 -1.09
C SER A 96 2.52 2.46 -2.42
N PRO A 97 3.84 2.56 -2.66
CA PRO A 97 4.49 2.07 -3.88
C PRO A 97 4.32 0.57 -4.19
N CYS A 98 3.74 -0.22 -3.28
CA CYS A 98 3.37 -1.63 -3.51
C CYS A 98 2.24 -1.84 -4.52
N PHE A 99 1.55 -0.77 -4.85
CA PHE A 99 0.37 -0.82 -5.67
C PHE A 99 0.58 0.06 -6.88
N ARG A 100 0.46 -0.54 -8.05
CA ARG A 100 0.36 0.17 -9.32
C ARG A 100 -1.13 0.36 -9.60
N VAL A 101 -1.58 1.61 -9.55
CA VAL A 101 -2.97 1.99 -9.75
C VAL A 101 -3.08 2.80 -11.03
N LYS A 102 -4.10 2.49 -11.83
CA LYS A 102 -4.53 3.28 -12.98
C LYS A 102 -5.89 3.92 -12.71
N GLU A 103 -6.21 4.93 -13.48
CA GLU A 103 -7.55 5.53 -13.47
C GLU A 103 -8.57 4.46 -13.89
N GLY A 104 -9.68 4.34 -13.14
CA GLY A 104 -10.69 3.29 -13.33
C GLY A 104 -10.51 2.03 -12.49
N ASP A 105 -9.38 1.81 -11.83
CA ASP A 105 -9.20 0.64 -10.94
C ASP A 105 -10.11 0.73 -9.70
N HIS A 106 -10.60 -0.42 -9.23
CA HIS A 106 -11.35 -0.50 -7.98
C HIS A 106 -10.37 -0.58 -6.80
N VAL A 107 -10.45 0.38 -5.88
CA VAL A 107 -9.59 0.46 -4.71
C VAL A 107 -10.38 0.40 -3.42
N ILE A 108 -9.81 -0.32 -2.46
CA ILE A 108 -10.27 -0.36 -1.07
C ILE A 108 -9.31 0.46 -0.25
N ILE A 109 -9.87 1.41 0.48
CA ILE A 109 -9.18 2.45 1.21
C ILE A 109 -9.57 2.35 2.68
N GLY A 110 -8.59 2.46 3.57
CA GLY A 110 -8.79 2.49 5.01
C GLY A 110 -8.54 3.88 5.60
N GLN A 111 -9.37 4.28 6.55
CA GLN A 111 -9.15 5.47 7.35
C GLN A 111 -7.90 5.31 8.21
N CYS A 112 -7.14 6.39 8.36
CA CYS A 112 -5.93 6.45 9.17
C CYS A 112 -5.82 7.80 9.88
N ARG A 113 -4.72 8.00 10.63
CA ARG A 113 -4.40 9.34 11.16
C ARG A 113 -4.17 10.34 10.01
N PRO A 114 -4.36 11.66 10.22
CA PRO A 114 -4.04 12.66 9.21
C PRO A 114 -2.58 12.51 8.72
N LEU A 115 -2.40 12.35 7.40
CA LEU A 115 -1.09 12.22 6.74
C LEU A 115 -0.65 13.50 6.03
N ALA A 116 -1.62 14.36 5.70
CA ALA A 116 -1.48 15.68 5.11
C ALA A 116 -2.73 16.51 5.46
N LYS A 117 -2.83 17.74 4.93
CA LYS A 117 -3.99 18.64 5.14
C LYS A 117 -5.32 17.96 4.81
N THR A 118 -5.36 17.21 3.69
CA THR A 118 -6.58 16.58 3.19
C THR A 118 -6.55 15.05 3.25
N VAL A 119 -5.36 14.44 3.25
CA VAL A 119 -5.19 12.97 3.19
C VAL A 119 -5.35 12.36 4.58
N ARG A 120 -6.46 11.65 4.79
CA ARG A 120 -6.78 10.89 6.02
C ARG A 120 -7.00 9.40 5.76
N PHE A 121 -6.67 8.96 4.55
CA PHE A 121 -7.01 7.65 4.02
C PHE A 121 -5.81 7.03 3.32
N ASN A 122 -5.73 5.70 3.31
CA ASN A 122 -4.62 4.95 2.72
C ASN A 122 -5.15 3.75 1.94
N VAL A 123 -4.53 3.43 0.81
CA VAL A 123 -4.93 2.30 -0.03
C VAL A 123 -4.51 0.98 0.63
N LEU A 124 -5.45 0.04 0.71
CA LEU A 124 -5.25 -1.29 1.32
C LEU A 124 -5.22 -2.41 0.27
N LYS A 125 -6.04 -2.29 -0.77
CA LYS A 125 -6.15 -3.29 -1.84
C LYS A 125 -6.56 -2.61 -3.13
N VAL A 126 -5.99 -3.09 -4.22
CA VAL A 126 -6.34 -2.69 -5.59
C VAL A 126 -6.88 -3.92 -6.30
N ILE A 127 -7.98 -3.73 -7.02
CA ILE A 127 -8.60 -4.70 -7.91
C ILE A 127 -8.52 -4.07 -9.30
N PRO A 128 -7.58 -4.51 -10.16
CA PRO A 128 -7.39 -3.90 -11.46
C PRO A 128 -8.59 -4.15 -12.36
N ALA A 129 -9.03 -3.13 -13.10
CA ALA A 129 -10.24 -3.18 -13.93
C ALA A 129 -10.20 -4.27 -15.02
N GLY A 130 -9.00 -4.65 -15.47
CA GLY A 130 -8.79 -5.72 -16.46
C GLY A 130 -8.66 -7.14 -15.88
N SER A 131 -8.71 -7.32 -14.55
CA SER A 131 -8.69 -8.65 -13.93
C SER A 131 -10.09 -9.28 -13.93
N THR A 132 -10.59 -9.58 -15.12
CA THR A 132 -11.63 -10.60 -15.28
C THR A 132 -10.96 -11.96 -15.13
N SER A 133 -10.65 -12.36 -13.90
CA SER A 133 -10.38 -13.75 -13.53
C SER A 133 -11.38 -14.08 -12.41
N GLY A 134 -12.47 -14.82 -12.67
CA GLY A 134 -12.53 -16.08 -13.40
C GLY A 134 -13.11 -17.09 -12.41
N GLY A 135 -14.43 -17.07 -12.29
CA GLY A 135 -15.22 -17.90 -11.38
C GLY A 135 -16.68 -17.48 -11.48
N GLY A 136 -17.32 -17.86 -12.58
CA GLY A 136 -18.70 -17.49 -12.88
C GLY A 136 -19.64 -17.91 -11.76
N LYS A 137 -20.36 -16.94 -11.21
CA LYS A 137 -21.80 -17.01 -10.95
C LYS A 137 -22.36 -15.61 -11.15
N LYS A 138 -22.89 -15.33 -12.34
CA LYS A 138 -24.05 -14.43 -12.41
C LYS A 138 -25.17 -15.19 -11.71
N ALA A 139 -25.25 -15.05 -10.39
CA ALA A 139 -26.42 -15.48 -9.66
C ALA A 139 -27.51 -14.48 -10.01
N PHE A 140 -28.34 -14.82 -10.99
CA PHE A 140 -29.68 -14.27 -11.06
C PHE A 140 -30.33 -14.57 -9.72
N ALA A 141 -30.69 -13.51 -8.98
CA ALA A 141 -31.63 -13.66 -7.89
C ALA A 141 -32.97 -13.98 -8.52
N ALA A 142 -33.34 -15.26 -8.48
CA ALA A 142 -34.69 -15.70 -8.77
C ALA A 142 -35.58 -15.35 -7.56
N VAL A 143 -36.58 -14.52 -7.81
CA VAL A 143 -37.95 -14.69 -7.31
C VAL A 143 -38.83 -14.67 -8.55
#